data_AF-A0A3A9E560-F1
#
_entry.id   AF-A0A3A9E560-F1
#
_cell.length_a   1.000
_cell.length_b   1.000
_cell.length_c   1.000
_cell.angle_alpha   90.00
_cell.angle_beta   90.00
_cell.angle_gamma   90.00
#
_symmetry.space_group_name_H-M   'P 1'
#
loop_
_entity.id
_entity.type
_entity.pdbx_description
1 polymer ?
#
loop_
_entity_poly.entity_id
_entity_poly.type
_entity_poly.pdbx_seq_one_letter_code
_entity_poly.pdbx_strand_id
1 'polypeptide(L)'
;MDGSFYGWYMKFQSDTQTLAVIPAVHSTRKKHTCSIQIITDNDAWTVMYTADIFQRTRRNIFIGKNQFGEKGIRLAIQTPKI
;
A
#
# COMPACT_ATOMS: atom_id res chain seq x y z
N MET A 1 18.59 -16.73 0.42
CA MET A 1 17.41 -16.10 -0.21
C MET A 1 16.62 -15.53 0.95
N ASP A 2 17.01 -14.36 1.45
CA ASP A 2 16.52 -13.89 2.74
C ASP A 2 15.91 -12.52 2.49
N GLY A 3 14.62 -12.54 2.14
CA GLY A 3 13.79 -11.36 2.02
C GLY A 3 12.51 -11.57 2.80
N SER A 4 12.04 -10.54 3.51
CA SER A 4 10.78 -10.57 4.23
C SER A 4 9.81 -9.59 3.60
N PHE A 5 8.55 -10.00 3.56
CA PHE A 5 7.44 -9.17 3.15
C PHE A 5 6.43 -9.11 4.28
N TYR A 6 5.89 -7.92 4.53
CA TYR A 6 4.66 -7.78 5.31
C TYR A 6 3.83 -6.63 4.74
N GLY A 7 2.53 -6.84 4.72
CA GLY A 7 1.57 -5.88 4.19
C GLY A 7 0.23 -6.00 4.88
N TRP A 8 -0.64 -5.04 4.59
CA TRP A 8 -1.99 -4.99 5.13
C TRP A 8 -2.98 -5.09 4.00
N TYR A 9 -3.99 -5.94 4.14
CA TYR A 9 -5.03 -6.12 3.14
C TYR A 9 -6.25 -5.31 3.54
N MET A 10 -6.52 -4.21 2.83
CA MET A 10 -7.68 -3.37 3.06
C MET A 10 -8.67 -3.55 1.91
N LYS A 11 -9.76 -4.26 2.17
CA LYS A 11 -10.81 -4.53 1.19
C LYS A 11 -12.02 -3.65 1.46
N PHE A 12 -12.44 -2.92 0.43
CA PHE A 12 -13.68 -2.17 0.36
C PHE A 12 -14.53 -2.84 -0.70
N GLN A 13 -15.75 -3.21 -0.35
CA GLN A 13 -16.66 -3.90 -1.26
C GLN A 13 -18.07 -3.33 -1.08
N SER A 14 -18.72 -3.03 -2.20
CA SER A 14 -20.15 -2.79 -2.30
C SER A 14 -20.82 -3.95 -3.06
N ASP A 15 -22.13 -3.86 -3.29
CA ASP A 15 -22.86 -4.86 -4.08
C ASP A 15 -22.38 -4.93 -5.54
N THR A 16 -21.72 -3.88 -6.04
CA THR A 16 -21.37 -3.74 -7.46
C THR A 16 -19.88 -3.58 -7.72
N GLN A 17 -19.08 -3.25 -6.69
CA GLN A 17 -17.68 -2.86 -6.87
C GLN A 17 -16.78 -3.40 -5.76
N THR A 18 -15.57 -3.76 -6.13
CA THR A 18 -14.50 -4.10 -5.18
C THR A 18 -13.28 -3.21 -5.38
N LEU A 19 -12.71 -2.79 -4.26
CA LEU A 19 -11.43 -2.11 -4.18
C LEU A 19 -10.60 -2.77 -3.08
N ALA A 20 -9.45 -3.33 -3.45
CA ALA A 20 -8.44 -3.77 -2.49
C ALA A 20 -7.23 -2.85 -2.55
N VAL A 21 -6.77 -2.42 -1.39
CA VAL A 21 -5.57 -1.59 -1.24
C VAL A 21 -4.60 -2.32 -0.33
N ILE A 22 -3.37 -2.52 -0.83
CA ILE A 22 -2.34 -3.32 -0.16
C ILE A 22 -1.08 -2.47 0.00
N PRO A 23 -0.97 -1.67 1.09
CA PRO A 23 0.32 -1.15 1.51
C PRO A 23 1.21 -2.29 1.99
N ALA A 24 2.47 -2.27 1.59
CA ALA A 24 3.44 -3.28 1.99
C ALA A 24 4.85 -2.75 2.12
N VAL A 25 5.63 -3.46 2.95
CA VAL A 25 7.06 -3.25 3.14
C VAL A 25 7.79 -4.51 2.71
N HIS A 26 8.82 -4.30 1.89
CA HIS A 26 9.68 -5.32 1.34
C HIS A 26 11.07 -5.10 1.91
N SER A 27 11.64 -6.15 2.48
CA SER A 27 13.00 -6.14 2.99
C SER A 27 13.79 -7.23 2.27
N THR A 28 14.93 -6.85 1.71
CA THR A 28 15.94 -7.77 1.19
C THR A 28 17.27 -7.43 1.87
N ARG A 29 18.26 -8.32 1.81
CA ARG A 29 19.59 -8.08 2.41
C ARG A 29 20.25 -6.74 2.06
N LYS A 30 19.87 -6.08 0.95
CA LYS A 30 20.48 -4.82 0.49
C LYS A 30 19.50 -3.66 0.33
N LYS A 31 18.19 -3.93 0.36
CA LYS A 31 17.18 -2.93 -0.03
C LYS A 31 15.91 -3.10 0.77
N HIS A 32 15.45 -1.98 1.33
CA HIS A 32 14.12 -1.84 1.88
C HIS A 32 13.30 -0.96 0.94
N THR A 33 12.13 -1.43 0.53
CA THR A 33 11.18 -0.65 -0.28
C THR A 33 9.79 -0.80 0.26
N CYS A 34 8.92 0.12 -0.13
CA CYS A 34 7.50 0.01 0.13
C CYS A 34 6.73 -0.02 -1.18
N SER A 35 5.51 -0.55 -1.14
CA SER A 35 4.60 -0.48 -2.28
C SER A 35 3.20 -0.22 -1.79
N ILE A 36 2.39 0.42 -2.63
CA ILE A 36 0.93 0.42 -2.48
C ILE A 36 0.37 -0.23 -3.73
N GLN A 37 -0.29 -1.37 -3.56
CA GLN A 37 -1.07 -1.98 -4.63
C GLN A 37 -2.53 -1.54 -4.52
N ILE A 38 -3.13 -1.25 -5.66
CA ILE A 38 -4.55 -0.91 -5.81
C ILE A 38 -5.12 -1.90 -6.81
N ILE A 39 -6.13 -2.65 -6.40
CA ILE A 39 -6.81 -3.64 -7.23
C ILE A 39 -8.29 -3.26 -7.26
N THR A 40 -8.84 -3.08 -8.44
CA THR A 40 -10.27 -2.92 -8.70
C THR A 40 -10.78 -4.16 -9.42
N ASP A 41 -12.07 -4.19 -9.75
CA ASP A 41 -12.65 -5.31 -10.52
C ASP A 41 -12.01 -5.48 -11.91
N ASN A 42 -11.48 -4.41 -12.49
CA ASN A 42 -10.97 -4.40 -13.87
C ASN A 42 -9.45 -4.26 -13.98
N ASP A 43 -8.80 -3.67 -12.97
CA ASP A 43 -7.42 -3.23 -13.08
C ASP A 43 -6.64 -3.48 -11.79
N ALA A 44 -5.32 -3.57 -11.94
CA ALA A 44 -4.39 -3.62 -10.82
C ALA A 44 -3.19 -2.73 -11.10
N TRP A 45 -2.87 -1.85 -10.14
CA TRP A 45 -1.71 -0.97 -10.19
C TRP A 45 -0.84 -1.16 -8.96
N THR A 46 0.47 -1.06 -9.14
CA THR A 46 1.44 -1.06 -8.05
C THR A 46 2.31 0.19 -8.14
N VAL A 47 2.35 0.96 -7.06
CA VAL A 47 3.22 2.12 -6.94
C VAL A 47 4.31 1.81 -5.94
N MET A 48 5.56 1.90 -6.40
CA MET A 48 6.75 1.64 -5.59
C MET A 48 7.20 2.92 -4.90
N TYR A 49 7.61 2.78 -3.65
CA TYR A 49 8.16 3.82 -2.80
C TYR A 49 9.46 3.36 -2.16
N THR A 50 10.28 4.32 -1.75
CA THR A 50 11.43 4.06 -0.89
C THR A 50 10.95 3.75 0.54
N ALA A 51 11.75 3.02 1.32
CA ALA A 51 11.33 2.63 2.67
C ALA A 51 11.49 3.73 3.74
N ASP A 52 12.25 4.79 3.46
CA ASP A 52 12.47 5.90 4.40
C ASP A 52 11.19 6.71 4.68
N ILE A 53 10.22 6.68 3.76
CA ILE A 53 8.93 7.37 3.95
C ILE A 53 7.88 6.51 4.66
N PHE A 54 8.21 5.27 5.01
CA PHE A 54 7.31 4.38 5.73
C PHE A 54 7.33 4.67 7.22
N GLN A 55 6.15 4.80 7.82
CA GLN A 55 5.99 4.98 9.25
C GLN A 55 4.82 4.13 9.74
N ARG A 56 4.97 3.53 10.92
CA ARG A 56 3.90 2.76 11.56
C ARG A 56 3.69 3.22 12.99
N THR A 57 2.44 3.49 13.32
CA THR A 57 1.96 3.71 14.68
C THR A 57 1.11 2.52 15.12
N ARG A 58 0.63 2.51 16.38
CA ARG A 58 -0.18 1.42 16.92
C ARG A 58 -1.42 1.09 16.07
N ARG A 59 -2.05 2.08 15.44
CA ARG A 59 -3.32 1.94 14.69
C ARG A 59 -3.29 2.44 13.24
N ASN A 60 -2.17 3.03 12.81
CA ASN A 60 -2.06 3.60 11.46
C ASN A 60 -0.73 3.23 10.83
N ILE A 61 -0.76 3.06 9.51
CA ILE A 61 0.40 2.91 8.63
C ILE A 61 0.42 4.12 7.71
N PHE A 62 1.62 4.62 7.45
CA PHE A 62 1.87 5.73 6.54
C PHE A 62 2.94 5.34 5.53
N ILE A 63 2.72 5.73 4.28
CA ILE A 63 3.72 5.66 3.20
C ILE A 63 3.72 7.05 2.55
N GLY A 64 4.63 7.91 2.99
CA GLY A 64 4.61 9.33 2.64
C GLY A 64 3.31 10.00 3.07
N LYS A 65 2.56 10.55 2.12
CA LYS A 65 1.27 11.22 2.37
C LYS A 65 0.06 10.27 2.40
N ASN A 66 0.28 8.98 2.13
CA ASN A 66 -0.75 7.95 2.21
C ASN A 66 -0.94 7.50 3.66
N GLN A 67 -2.18 7.33 4.10
CA GLN A 67 -2.52 6.86 5.44
C GLN A 67 -3.47 5.67 5.34
N PHE A 68 -3.24 4.68 6.19
CA PHE A 68 -4.03 3.46 6.28
C PHE A 68 -4.31 3.17 7.75
N GLY A 69 -5.58 3.09 8.16
CA GLY A 69 -5.92 2.78 9.54
C GLY A 69 -7.37 2.36 9.74
N GLU A 70 -7.74 2.15 11.00
CA GLU A 70 -9.08 1.68 11.41
C GLU A 70 -10.20 2.64 11.01
N LYS A 71 -9.90 3.93 10.86
CA LYS A 71 -10.86 4.98 10.45
C LYS A 71 -10.97 5.15 8.93
N GLY A 72 -10.33 4.28 8.16
CA GLY A 72 -10.30 4.34 6.70
C GLY A 72 -8.92 4.66 6.14
N ILE A 73 -8.90 5.04 4.86
CA ILE A 73 -7.67 5.26 4.11
C ILE A 73 -7.65 6.65 3.45
N ARG A 74 -6.45 7.18 3.29
CA ARG A 74 -6.16 8.37 2.48
C ARG A 74 -5.11 8.00 1.44
N LEU A 75 -5.49 8.03 0.18
CA LEU A 75 -4.58 7.82 -0.95
C LEU A 75 -4.16 9.19 -1.50
N ALA A 76 -2.85 9.43 -1.52
CA ALA A 76 -2.20 10.59 -2.11
C ALA A 76 -1.24 10.11 -3.21
N ILE A 77 -1.78 9.32 -4.14
CA ILE A 77 -1.03 8.72 -5.24
C ILE A 77 -1.34 9.52 -6.51
N GLN A 78 -0.27 9.99 -7.15
CA GLN A 78 -0.33 10.62 -8.46
C GLN A 78 0.64 9.86 -9.35
N THR A 79 0.10 9.10 -10.29
CA THR A 79 0.86 8.53 -11.39
C THR A 79 0.48 9.28 -12.65
N PRO A 80 1.43 9.58 -13.57
CA PRO A 80 1.07 10.04 -14.90
C PRO A 80 0.01 9.10 -15.48
N LYS A 81 -1.08 9.65 -16.04
CA LYS A 81 -2.01 8.83 -16.82
C LYS A 81 -1.22 8.26 -18.00
N ILE A 82 -1.30 6.95 -18.18
CA ILE A 82 -0.86 6.26 -19.40
C ILE A 82 -1.83 6.64 -20.51
#